data_AF-A0A6B1H4S1-F1
#
_entry.id   AF-A0A6B1H4S1-F1
#
_cell.length_a   1.000
_cell.length_b   1.000
_cell.length_c   1.000
_cell.angle_alpha   90.00
_cell.angle_beta   90.00
_cell.angle_gamma   90.00
#
_symmetry.space_group_name_H-M   'P 1'
#
loop_
_entity.id
_entity.type
_entity.pdbx_description
1 polymer ?
#
loop_
_entity_poly.entity_id
_entity_poly.type
_entity_poly.pdbx_seq_one_letter_code
_entity_poly.pdbx_strand_id
1 'polypeptide(L)'
;MSHDHGPVDRKGPIGWMAAHPVAANLLMGVLVIGGILFAFGTKREVFPEIDMDMVTVVVAYPGASPQEVEEGVVLAIEDEISSLDGIKKIN
;
A
#
# COMPACT_ATOMS: atom_id res chain seq x y z
N MET A 1 -20.44 46.36 19.45
CA MET A 1 -19.97 45.19 18.67
C MET A 1 -19.46 45.70 17.33
N SER A 2 -18.19 46.08 17.30
CA SER A 2 -17.45 46.42 16.07
C SER A 2 -16.34 45.39 15.96
N HIS A 3 -16.49 44.44 15.03
CA HIS A 3 -15.40 43.52 14.72
C HIS A 3 -14.33 44.31 13.97
N ASP A 4 -13.25 44.61 14.69
CA ASP A 4 -12.02 45.17 14.16
C ASP A 4 -11.34 44.11 13.29
N HIS A 5 -11.36 44.30 11.97
CA HIS A 5 -10.59 43.49 11.04
C HIS A 5 -9.20 44.14 10.91
N GLY A 6 -8.28 43.71 11.77
CA GLY A 6 -6.87 44.11 11.68
C GLY A 6 -6.28 43.85 10.28
N PRO A 7 -5.21 44.56 9.91
CA PRO A 7 -4.65 44.51 8.55
C PRO A 7 -4.25 43.07 8.19
N VAL A 8 -4.83 42.55 7.11
CA VAL A 8 -4.47 41.23 6.56
C VAL A 8 -3.01 41.29 6.11
N ASP A 9 -2.10 40.72 6.90
CA ASP A 9 -0.69 40.65 6.56
C ASP A 9 -0.52 39.74 5.33
N ARG A 10 -0.31 40.35 4.16
CA ARG A 10 -0.19 39.67 2.86
C ARG A 10 1.17 39.00 2.64
N LYS A 11 1.95 38.75 3.70
CA LYS A 11 3.31 38.19 3.63
C LYS A 11 3.37 36.65 3.74
N GLY A 12 2.35 35.96 3.29
CA GLY A 12 2.33 34.49 3.20
C GLY A 12 2.57 33.97 1.78
N PRO A 13 2.85 32.66 1.59
CA PRO A 13 3.01 32.05 0.27
C PRO A 13 1.84 32.31 -0.68
N ILE A 14 0.61 32.29 -0.16
CA ILE A 14 -0.61 32.61 -0.90
C ILE A 14 -0.64 34.10 -1.33
N GLY A 15 -0.23 35.00 -0.44
CA GLY A 15 -0.17 36.44 -0.71
C GLY A 15 0.88 36.79 -1.77
N TRP A 16 2.03 36.12 -1.73
CA TRP A 16 3.08 36.25 -2.74
C TRP A 16 2.64 35.71 -4.10
N MET A 17 1.98 34.54 -4.16
CA MET A 17 1.43 34.00 -5.41
C MET A 17 0.35 34.90 -6.00
N ALA A 18 -0.50 35.51 -5.16
CA ALA A 18 -1.50 36.48 -5.61
C ALA A 18 -0.86 37.77 -6.18
N ALA A 19 0.30 38.18 -5.67
CA ALA A 19 1.04 39.33 -6.18
C ALA A 19 1.86 39.02 -7.45
N HIS A 20 2.23 37.76 -7.68
CA HIS A 20 3.03 37.31 -8.81
C HIS A 20 2.26 36.29 -9.69
N PRO A 21 1.26 36.73 -10.46
CA PRO A 21 0.39 35.84 -11.24
C PRO A 21 1.12 35.05 -12.32
N VAL A 22 2.20 35.60 -12.88
CA VAL A 22 3.04 34.90 -13.87
C VAL A 22 3.71 33.68 -13.25
N ALA A 23 4.28 33.81 -12.05
CA ALA A 23 4.91 32.70 -11.33
C ALA A 23 3.88 31.61 -10.97
N ALA A 24 2.69 32.02 -10.50
CA ALA A 24 1.61 31.09 -10.19
C ALA A 24 1.12 30.32 -11.43
N ASN A 25 0.98 30.98 -12.58
CA ASN A 25 0.53 30.35 -13.81
C ASN A 25 1.59 29.41 -14.42
N LEU A 26 2.88 29.76 -14.30
CA LEU A 26 3.98 28.87 -14.68
C LEU A 26 4.00 27.60 -13.81
N LEU A 27 3.85 27.75 -12.49
CA LEU A 27 3.75 26.60 -11.58
C LEU A 27 2.54 25.71 -11.93
N MET A 28 1.39 26.32 -12.22
CA MET A 28 0.21 25.59 -12.70
C MET A 28 0.51 24.82 -13.98
N GLY A 29 1.16 25.45 -14.96
CA GLY A 29 1.53 24.81 -16.23
C GLY A 29 2.46 23.61 -16.02
N VAL A 30 3.46 23.73 -15.16
CA VAL A 30 4.37 22.62 -14.80
C VAL A 30 3.61 21.46 -14.16
N LEU A 31 2.70 21.74 -13.23
CA LEU A 31 1.88 20.71 -12.57
C LEU A 31 0.93 20.01 -13.55
N VAL A 32 0.31 20.76 -14.46
CA VAL A 32 -0.60 20.20 -15.48
C VAL A 32 0.17 19.34 -16.47
N ILE A 33 1.26 19.84 -17.05
CA ILE A 33 2.07 19.10 -18.03
C ILE A 33 2.69 17.86 -17.37
N GLY A 34 3.30 18.01 -16.19
CA GLY A 34 3.84 16.90 -15.43
C GLY A 34 2.76 15.87 -15.11
N GLY A 35 1.62 16.29 -14.57
CA GLY A 35 0.50 15.42 -14.25
C GLY A 35 0.00 14.63 -15.46
N ILE A 36 -0.12 15.26 -16.63
CA ILE A 36 -0.52 14.59 -17.89
C ILE A 36 0.51 13.52 -18.29
N LEU A 37 1.80 13.83 -18.25
CA LEU A 37 2.86 12.87 -18.60
C LEU A 37 2.85 11.64 -17.67
N PHE A 38 2.72 11.86 -16.36
CA PHE A 38 2.64 10.77 -15.38
C PHE A 38 1.35 9.96 -15.50
N ALA A 39 0.22 10.60 -15.85
CA ALA A 39 -1.05 9.92 -16.05
C ALA A 39 -1.00 8.91 -17.20
N PHE A 40 -0.23 9.19 -18.26
CA PHE A 40 -0.02 8.24 -19.36
C PHE A 40 1.01 7.15 -19.06
N GLY A 41 1.99 7.42 -18.18
CA GLY A 41 3.02 6.45 -17.80
C GLY A 41 2.63 5.50 -16.66
N THR A 42 1.49 5.73 -16.01
CA THR A 42 1.03 4.91 -14.89
C THR A 42 0.59 3.53 -15.39
N LYS A 43 1.34 2.49 -15.00
CA LYS A 43 0.98 1.10 -15.28
C LYS A 43 -0.35 0.76 -14.60
N ARG A 44 -1.29 0.23 -15.38
CA ARG A 44 -2.55 -0.29 -14.87
C ARG A 44 -2.47 -1.80 -14.89
N GLU A 45 -2.32 -2.38 -13.71
CA GLU A 45 -2.38 -3.83 -13.56
C GLU A 45 -3.83 -4.22 -13.22
N VAL A 46 -4.36 -5.20 -13.96
CA VAL A 46 -5.73 -5.71 -13.72
C VAL A 46 -5.82 -6.42 -12.38
N PHE A 47 -4.71 -7.02 -11.96
CA PHE A 47 -4.51 -7.60 -10.65
C PHE A 47 -3.26 -6.95 -10.09
N PRO A 48 -3.35 -6.15 -9.01
CA PRO A 48 -2.14 -5.67 -8.36
C PRO A 48 -1.32 -6.88 -7.90
N GLU A 49 -0.01 -6.84 -8.08
CA GLU A 49 0.89 -7.81 -7.45
C GLU A 49 0.79 -7.62 -5.92
N ILE A 50 -0.03 -8.44 -5.27
CA ILE A 50 -0.04 -8.57 -3.82
C ILE A 50 0.90 -9.72 -3.50
N ASP A 51 2.04 -9.41 -2.88
CA ASP A 51 2.91 -10.41 -2.29
C ASP A 51 2.14 -11.10 -1.16
N MET A 52 1.63 -12.30 -1.44
CA MET A 52 1.01 -13.15 -0.43
C MET A 52 2.13 -13.92 0.28
N ASP A 53 2.33 -13.65 1.56
CA ASP A 53 3.25 -14.40 2.43
C ASP A 53 2.68 -15.80 2.74
N MET A 54 2.55 -16.65 1.72
CA MET A 54 1.99 -17.99 1.81
C MET A 54 3.04 -19.04 1.40
N VAL A 55 3.17 -20.08 2.22
CA VAL A 55 4.02 -21.24 1.95
C VAL A 55 3.13 -22.46 1.83
N THR A 56 3.33 -23.26 0.78
CA THR A 56 2.58 -24.51 0.55
C THR A 56 3.49 -25.72 0.76
N VAL A 57 3.10 -26.61 1.67
CA VAL A 57 3.78 -27.88 1.95
C VAL A 57 2.92 -29.01 1.40
N VAL A 58 3.50 -29.86 0.55
CA VAL A 58 2.80 -31.01 -0.05
C VAL A 58 3.55 -32.29 0.31
N VAL A 59 2.85 -33.22 0.94
CA VAL A 59 3.40 -34.53 1.31
C VAL A 59 2.54 -35.63 0.71
N ALA A 60 3.14 -36.49 -0.11
CA ALA A 60 2.46 -37.66 -0.66
C ALA A 60 2.67 -38.86 0.28
N TYR A 61 1.58 -39.38 0.86
CA TYR A 61 1.61 -40.57 1.71
C TYR A 61 0.54 -41.60 1.30
N PRO A 62 0.74 -42.30 0.16
CA PRO A 62 -0.24 -43.23 -0.38
C PRO A 62 -0.34 -44.52 0.42
N GLY A 63 -1.55 -45.05 0.57
CA GLY A 63 -1.80 -46.34 1.21
C GLY A 63 -1.99 -46.29 2.74
N ALA A 64 -1.89 -45.11 3.36
CA ALA A 64 -2.25 -44.89 4.75
C ALA A 64 -3.72 -44.48 4.89
N SER A 65 -4.32 -44.81 6.03
CA SER A 65 -5.63 -44.26 6.40
C SER A 65 -5.54 -42.77 6.72
N PRO A 66 -6.63 -42.00 6.58
CA PRO A 66 -6.64 -40.57 6.92
C PRO A 66 -6.13 -40.29 8.34
N GLN A 67 -6.49 -41.14 9.31
CA GLN A 67 -6.07 -41.01 10.70
C GLN A 67 -4.56 -41.18 10.87
N GLU A 68 -3.96 -42.14 10.17
CA GLU A 68 -2.50 -42.35 10.22
C GLU A 68 -1.73 -41.20 9.56
N VAL A 69 -2.28 -40.59 8.50
CA VAL A 69 -1.68 -39.40 7.86
C VAL A 69 -1.74 -38.20 8.81
N GLU A 70 -2.85 -38.01 9.50
CA GLU A 70 -3.03 -36.92 10.46
C GLU A 70 -2.05 -37.04 11.62
N GLU A 71 -2.08 -38.15 12.35
CA GLU A 71 -1.22 -38.36 13.53
C GLU A 71 0.27 -38.49 13.17
N GLY A 72 0.58 -39.13 12.04
CA GLY A 72 1.95 -39.47 11.67
C GLY A 72 2.69 -38.40 10.88
N VAL A 73 1.99 -37.52 10.17
CA VAL A 73 2.59 -36.55 9.25
C VAL A 73 2.09 -35.14 9.52
N VAL A 74 0.78 -34.91 9.45
CA VAL A 74 0.21 -33.55 9.53
C VAL A 74 0.49 -32.92 10.88
N LEU A 75 0.16 -33.62 11.97
CA LEU A 75 0.29 -33.09 13.34
C LEU A 75 1.74 -32.79 13.70
N ALA A 76 2.68 -33.65 13.28
CA ALA A 76 4.12 -33.42 13.46
C ALA A 76 4.61 -32.17 12.70
N ILE A 77 4.10 -31.92 11.49
CA ILE A 77 4.44 -30.72 10.72
C ILE A 77 3.82 -29.47 11.35
N GLU A 78 2.57 -29.55 11.80
CA GLU A 78 1.89 -28.42 12.46
C GLU A 78 2.58 -28.03 13.77
N ASP A 79 2.98 -29.00 14.59
CA ASP A 79 3.69 -28.74 15.86
C ASP A 79 5.02 -28.01 15.62
N GLU A 80 5.83 -28.46 14.67
CA GLU A 80 7.11 -27.83 14.35
C GLU A 80 6.92 -26.41 13.79
N ILE A 81 5.93 -26.19 12.91
CA ILE A 81 5.64 -24.88 12.32
C ILE A 81 4.98 -23.93 13.34
N SER A 82 4.21 -24.44 14.29
CA SER A 82 3.53 -23.63 15.31
C SER A 82 4.50 -22.86 16.21
N SER A 83 5.74 -23.35 16.31
CA SER A 83 6.82 -22.72 17.07
C SER A 83 7.46 -21.52 16.35
N LEU A 84 7.18 -21.32 15.05
CA LEU A 84 7.77 -20.26 14.24
C LEU A 84 7.05 -18.93 14.43
N ASP A 85 7.81 -17.89 14.78
CA ASP A 85 7.32 -16.53 14.88
C ASP A 85 6.89 -15.99 13.49
N GLY A 86 5.66 -15.47 13.40
CA GLY A 86 5.12 -14.84 12.19
C GLY A 86 4.07 -15.65 11.43
N ILE A 87 3.77 -16.89 11.85
CA ILE A 87 2.69 -17.69 11.26
C ILE A 87 1.34 -17.20 11.80
N LYS A 88 0.51 -16.62 10.92
CA LYS A 88 -0.82 -16.12 11.30
C LYS A 88 -1.92 -17.20 11.26
N LYS A 89 -1.79 -18.19 10.38
CA LYS A 89 -2.79 -19.24 10.18
C LYS A 89 -2.19 -20.48 9.53
N ILE A 90 -2.57 -21.65 10.04
CA ILE A 90 -2.35 -22.98 9.49
C ILE A 90 -3.73 -23.53 9.10
N ASN A 91 -3.87 -24.21 7.96
CA ASN A 91 -5.13 -24.80 7.46
C ASN A 91 -4.90 -26.19 6.88
#